data_AF-A0A0F9GJY1-F1
#
_entry.id   AF-A0A0F9GJY1-F1
#
_cell.length_a   1.000
_cell.length_b   1.000
_cell.length_c   1.000
_cell.angle_alpha   90.00
_cell.angle_beta   90.00
_cell.angle_gamma   90.00
#
_symmetry.space_group_name_H-M   'P 1'
#
loop_
_entity.id
_entity.type
_entity.pdbx_description
1 polymer ?
#
loop_
_entity_poly.entity_id
_entity_poly.type
_entity_poly.pdbx_seq_one_letter_code
_entity_poly.pdbx_strand_id
1 'polypeptide(L)'
;MSQPSWVSKPFTEMSQAEWERLCDGCAKCCLHKLEDEDTGEIFYTNVACELLDDHNCQCRDYDNRFSQVIGCLKLTPENLPEQKWLPSTCAYRLLLNGEPLPPWHPLVSGDSQSVHNEGMSVRGRVLSEESVHEDDLEDHIIHWVE
;
A
#
# COMPACT_ATOMS: atom_id res chain seq x y z
N MET A 1 25.33 15.03 10.43
CA MET A 1 24.21 14.07 10.60
C MET A 1 24.05 13.39 9.26
N SER A 2 24.28 12.08 9.19
CA SER A 2 24.16 11.31 7.95
C SER A 2 22.69 11.34 7.52
N GLN A 3 22.41 11.77 6.28
CA GLN A 3 21.06 11.64 5.75
C GLN A 3 20.70 10.15 5.69
N PRO A 4 19.43 9.78 5.94
CA PRO A 4 19.01 8.40 5.81
C PRO A 4 19.24 7.90 4.38
N SER A 5 19.66 6.65 4.23
CA SER A 5 20.10 6.10 2.94
C SER A 5 19.03 6.12 1.84
N TRP A 6 17.74 6.13 2.21
CA TRP A 6 16.61 6.23 1.27
C TRP A 6 16.42 7.64 0.68
N VAL A 7 16.99 8.68 1.31
CA VAL A 7 16.92 10.08 0.82
C VAL A 7 18.00 10.36 -0.22
N SER A 8 19.13 9.64 -0.15
CA SER A 8 20.33 9.95 -0.95
C SER A 8 20.46 9.15 -2.25
N LYS A 9 19.65 8.11 -2.47
CA LYS A 9 19.83 7.14 -3.55
C LYS A 9 18.61 7.14 -4.50
N PRO A 10 18.81 7.33 -5.81
CA PRO A 10 17.72 7.20 -6.79
C PRO A 10 17.09 5.80 -6.73
N PHE A 11 15.78 5.70 -6.97
CA PHE A 11 15.07 4.41 -6.98
C PHE A 11 15.68 3.40 -7.96
N THR A 12 16.15 3.87 -9.11
CA THR A 12 16.79 3.05 -10.16
C THR A 12 18.08 2.38 -9.72
N GLU A 13 18.69 2.85 -8.63
CA GLU A 13 19.91 2.27 -8.08
C GLU A 13 19.64 1.34 -6.89
N MET A 14 18.41 1.34 -6.34
CA MET A 14 18.07 0.52 -5.19
C MET A 14 18.06 -0.96 -5.58
N SER A 15 18.63 -1.80 -4.72
CA SER A 15 18.39 -3.24 -4.77
C SER A 15 16.94 -3.53 -4.44
N GLN A 16 16.44 -4.69 -4.85
CA GLN A 16 15.08 -5.13 -4.51
C GLN A 16 14.83 -5.11 -2.99
N ALA A 17 15.81 -5.52 -2.19
CA ALA A 17 15.68 -5.50 -0.73
C ALA A 17 15.62 -4.08 -0.15
N GLU A 18 16.29 -3.11 -0.77
CA GLU A 18 16.18 -1.69 -0.37
C GLU A 18 14.82 -1.12 -0.76
N TRP A 19 14.33 -1.45 -1.97
CA TRP A 19 13.02 -1.04 -2.46
C TRP A 19 11.89 -1.55 -1.55
N GLU A 20 11.87 -2.85 -1.26
CA GLU A 20 10.82 -3.48 -0.43
C GLU A 20 10.79 -2.91 1.00
N ARG A 21 11.92 -2.46 1.54
CA ARG A 21 11.99 -1.81 2.86
C ARG A 21 11.32 -0.44 2.92
N LEU A 22 11.04 0.18 1.76
CA LEU A 22 10.30 1.44 1.72
C LEU A 22 8.83 1.25 2.09
N CYS A 23 8.28 0.04 1.94
CA CYS A 23 6.92 -0.25 2.35
C CYS A 23 6.72 0.01 3.85
N ASP A 24 5.66 0.74 4.20
CA ASP A 24 5.28 1.01 5.58
C ASP A 24 4.50 -0.16 6.22
N GLY A 25 3.99 -1.10 5.43
CA GLY A 25 3.15 -2.20 5.94
C GLY A 25 1.71 -1.77 6.27
N CYS A 26 1.20 -0.71 5.64
CA CYS A 26 -0.18 -0.27 5.85
C CYS A 26 -1.25 -1.20 5.24
N ALA A 27 -0.87 -2.06 4.29
CA ALA A 27 -1.74 -2.94 3.49
C ALA A 27 -2.85 -2.25 2.67
N LYS A 28 -2.81 -0.92 2.50
CA LYS A 28 -3.74 -0.19 1.61
C LYS A 28 -3.66 -0.64 0.14
N CYS A 29 -2.51 -1.16 -0.30
CA CYS A 29 -2.36 -1.71 -1.64
C CYS A 29 -3.18 -2.98 -1.88
N CYS A 30 -3.50 -3.75 -0.83
CA CYS A 30 -4.28 -4.98 -0.88
C CYS A 30 -5.80 -4.76 -0.95
N LEU A 31 -6.27 -3.51 -0.85
CA LEU A 31 -7.69 -3.19 -0.96
C LEU A 31 -8.15 -3.24 -2.41
N HIS A 32 -9.38 -3.70 -2.64
CA HIS A 32 -10.07 -3.51 -3.90
C HIS A 32 -10.31 -2.04 -4.16
N LYS A 33 -10.17 -1.67 -5.43
CA LYS A 33 -10.34 -0.31 -5.91
C LYS A 33 -11.32 -0.33 -7.07
N LEU A 34 -12.24 0.62 -7.05
CA LEU A 34 -13.17 0.85 -8.14
C LEU A 34 -12.70 2.10 -8.88
N GLU A 35 -12.79 2.06 -10.20
CA GLU A 35 -12.51 3.21 -11.06
C GLU A 35 -13.82 3.65 -11.69
N ASP A 36 -14.15 4.94 -11.58
CA ASP A 36 -15.30 5.52 -12.24
C ASP A 36 -15.02 5.64 -13.74
N GLU A 37 -15.91 5.05 -14.55
CA GLU A 37 -15.70 4.91 -16.01
C GLU A 37 -15.71 6.25 -16.76
N ASP A 38 -16.37 7.28 -16.21
CA ASP A 38 -16.51 8.58 -16.85
C ASP A 38 -15.37 9.54 -16.48
N THR A 39 -14.89 9.47 -15.24
CA THR A 39 -13.94 10.42 -14.64
C THR A 39 -12.54 9.85 -14.44
N GLY A 40 -12.41 8.53 -14.35
CA GLY A 40 -11.17 7.84 -13.95
C GLY A 40 -10.83 8.06 -12.46
N GLU A 41 -11.77 8.51 -11.65
CA GLU A 41 -11.58 8.64 -10.20
C GLU A 41 -11.52 7.26 -9.54
N ILE A 42 -10.61 7.10 -8.58
CA ILE A 42 -10.33 5.80 -7.93
C ILE A 42 -10.87 5.83 -6.51
N PHE A 43 -11.78 4.91 -6.24
CA PHE A 43 -12.41 4.71 -4.94
C PHE A 43 -11.82 3.49 -4.25
N TYR A 44 -11.50 3.65 -2.96
CA TYR A 44 -11.09 2.53 -2.12
C TYR A 44 -12.31 1.83 -1.56
N THR A 45 -12.21 0.51 -1.40
CA THR A 45 -13.18 -0.27 -0.61
C THR A 45 -12.53 -0.79 0.67
N ASN A 46 -13.33 -1.19 1.66
CA ASN A 46 -12.82 -1.95 2.80
C ASN A 46 -12.68 -3.46 2.52
N VAL A 47 -12.77 -3.88 1.26
CA VAL A 47 -12.60 -5.28 0.87
C VAL A 47 -11.15 -5.51 0.50
N ALA A 48 -10.53 -6.50 1.12
CA ALA A 48 -9.12 -6.82 0.95
C ALA A 48 -8.93 -8.16 0.25
N CYS A 49 -7.83 -8.27 -0.48
CA CYS A 49 -7.34 -9.50 -1.10
C CYS A 49 -7.36 -10.70 -0.13
N GLU A 50 -7.71 -11.87 -0.64
CA GLU A 50 -7.78 -13.16 0.05
C GLU A 50 -6.45 -13.59 0.67
N LEU A 51 -5.33 -13.00 0.24
CA LEU A 51 -4.01 -13.29 0.81
C LEU A 51 -3.62 -12.31 1.93
N LEU A 52 -4.40 -11.28 2.21
CA LEU A 52 -4.09 -10.34 3.30
C LEU A 52 -4.39 -10.98 4.66
N ASP A 53 -3.38 -11.01 5.54
CA ASP A 53 -3.60 -11.12 6.98
C ASP A 53 -3.87 -9.70 7.52
N ASP A 54 -5.13 -9.46 7.88
CA ASP A 54 -5.63 -8.16 8.33
C ASP A 54 -5.14 -7.80 9.74
N HIS A 55 -4.66 -8.79 10.52
CA HIS A 55 -4.07 -8.56 11.82
C HIS A 55 -2.64 -8.03 11.69
N ASN A 56 -1.74 -8.67 10.92
CA ASN A 56 -0.37 -8.15 10.77
C ASN A 56 -0.20 -7.16 9.59
N CYS A 57 -1.22 -7.00 8.74
CA CYS A 57 -1.18 -6.21 7.51
C CYS A 57 -0.09 -6.67 6.53
N GLN A 58 0.11 -7.98 6.42
CA GLN A 58 1.07 -8.59 5.51
C GLN A 58 0.38 -9.62 4.61
N CYS A 59 0.95 -9.81 3.41
CA CYS A 59 0.51 -10.88 2.53
C CYS A 59 0.97 -12.23 3.10
N ARG A 60 0.05 -13.18 3.24
CA ARG A 60 0.32 -14.54 3.72
C ARG A 60 1.23 -15.34 2.79
N ASP A 61 1.25 -15.01 1.51
CA ASP A 61 2.11 -15.66 0.51
C ASP A 61 2.70 -14.63 -0.47
N TYR A 62 3.52 -13.72 0.07
CA TYR A 62 4.09 -12.63 -0.71
C TYR A 62 4.89 -13.14 -1.92
N ASP A 63 5.66 -14.21 -1.78
CA ASP A 63 6.54 -14.71 -2.85
C ASP A 63 5.75 -15.31 -4.03
N ASN A 64 4.59 -15.93 -3.77
CA ASN A 64 3.78 -16.56 -4.83
C ASN A 64 2.52 -15.76 -5.21
N ARG A 65 2.32 -14.56 -4.64
CA ARG A 65 1.09 -13.76 -4.80
C ARG A 65 0.63 -13.55 -6.24
N PHE A 66 1.55 -13.35 -7.18
CA PHE A 66 1.22 -13.09 -8.59
C PHE A 66 0.69 -14.32 -9.32
N SER A 67 0.97 -15.52 -8.80
CA SER A 67 0.41 -16.76 -9.34
C SER A 67 -0.97 -17.10 -8.76
N GLN A 68 -1.29 -16.54 -7.58
CA GLN A 68 -2.55 -16.80 -6.88
C GLN A 68 -3.60 -15.73 -7.19
N VAL A 69 -3.20 -14.46 -7.22
CA VAL A 69 -4.11 -13.32 -7.35
C VAL A 69 -3.79 -12.54 -8.61
N ILE A 70 -4.66 -12.67 -9.62
CA ILE A 70 -4.49 -12.03 -10.94
C ILE A 70 -4.41 -10.50 -10.82
N GLY A 71 -5.19 -9.92 -9.90
CA GLY A 71 -5.21 -8.47 -9.64
C GLY A 71 -4.02 -7.93 -8.84
N CYS A 72 -3.09 -8.78 -8.38
CA CYS A 72 -1.96 -8.32 -7.57
C CYS A 72 -0.92 -7.62 -8.44
N LEU A 73 -0.64 -6.34 -8.16
CA LEU A 73 0.34 -5.56 -8.89
C LEU A 73 1.74 -5.64 -8.26
N LYS A 74 2.75 -5.86 -9.09
CA LYS A 74 4.15 -5.62 -8.70
C LYS A 74 4.49 -4.14 -8.86
N LEU A 75 4.66 -3.43 -7.75
CA LEU A 75 5.12 -2.04 -7.77
C LEU A 75 6.64 -1.99 -8.00
N THR A 76 7.08 -1.27 -9.03
CA THR A 76 8.48 -1.12 -9.39
C THR A 76 8.83 0.36 -9.62
N PRO A 77 10.12 0.74 -9.56
CA PRO A 77 10.53 2.11 -9.88
C PRO A 77 10.03 2.61 -11.24
N GLU A 78 9.91 1.72 -12.21
CA GLU A 78 9.52 2.04 -13.58
C GLU A 78 8.03 2.34 -13.72
N ASN A 79 7.16 1.59 -13.03
CA ASN A 79 5.71 1.76 -13.13
C ASN A 79 5.13 2.70 -12.06
N LEU A 80 5.90 3.04 -11.03
CA LEU A 80 5.46 3.89 -9.92
C LEU A 80 4.85 5.23 -10.38
N PRO A 81 5.41 5.97 -11.36
CA PRO A 81 4.82 7.24 -11.82
C PRO A 81 3.40 7.10 -12.40
N GLU A 82 3.03 5.91 -12.83
CA GLU A 82 1.71 5.61 -13.42
C GLU A 82 0.69 5.18 -12.35
N GLN A 83 1.13 4.81 -11.14
CA GLN A 83 0.28 4.30 -10.06
C GLN A 83 -0.42 5.42 -9.28
N LYS A 84 -1.30 6.16 -9.95
CA LYS A 84 -2.06 7.28 -9.36
C LYS A 84 -2.96 6.87 -8.21
N TRP A 85 -3.36 5.61 -8.16
CA TRP A 85 -4.19 5.06 -7.10
C TRP A 85 -3.48 5.04 -5.76
N LEU A 86 -2.14 5.08 -5.67
CA LEU A 86 -1.43 4.97 -4.39
C LEU A 86 -1.89 6.05 -3.41
N PRO A 87 -2.13 5.71 -2.12
CA PRO A 87 -2.54 6.68 -1.12
C PRO A 87 -1.56 7.85 -1.04
N SER A 88 -2.05 9.05 -0.68
CA SER A 88 -1.23 10.25 -0.49
C SER A 88 -0.07 10.03 0.49
N THR A 89 -0.26 9.17 1.49
CA THR A 89 0.75 8.83 2.50
C THR A 89 1.67 7.67 2.13
N CYS A 90 1.49 7.06 0.96
CA CYS A 90 2.30 5.91 0.55
C CYS A 90 3.77 6.31 0.40
N ALA A 91 4.66 5.59 1.08
CA ALA A 91 6.10 5.86 1.07
C ALA A 91 6.70 5.99 -0.34
N TYR A 92 6.30 5.10 -1.26
CA TYR A 92 6.76 5.15 -2.65
C TYR A 92 6.33 6.45 -3.35
N ARG A 93 5.06 6.87 -3.18
CA ARG A 93 4.53 8.11 -3.75
C ARG A 93 5.21 9.34 -3.17
N LEU A 94 5.35 9.40 -1.84
CA LEU A 94 6.02 10.51 -1.15
C LEU A 94 7.45 10.66 -1.65
N LEU A 95 8.22 9.57 -1.68
CA LEU A 95 9.61 9.62 -2.12
C LEU A 95 9.74 9.97 -3.61
N LEU A 96 8.79 9.55 -4.47
CA LEU A 96 8.75 9.97 -5.88
C LEU A 96 8.60 11.49 -6.02
N ASN A 97 7.76 12.08 -5.16
CA ASN A 97 7.52 13.52 -5.12
C ASN A 97 8.63 14.30 -4.39
N GLY A 98 9.65 13.62 -3.84
CA GLY A 98 10.67 14.25 -3.00
C GLY A 98 10.14 14.71 -1.64
N GLU A 99 9.00 14.18 -1.21
CA GLU A 99 8.36 14.47 0.07
C GLU A 99 8.97 13.61 1.20
N PRO A 100 9.05 14.14 2.43
CA PRO A 100 9.58 13.37 3.55
C PRO A 100 8.63 12.24 3.95
N LEU A 101 9.20 11.14 4.43
CA LEU A 101 8.42 10.08 5.09
C LEU A 101 7.82 10.62 6.41
N PRO A 102 6.58 10.24 6.75
CA PRO A 102 5.94 10.70 7.98
C PRO A 102 6.68 10.21 9.24
N PRO A 103 6.54 10.89 10.39
CA PRO A 103 7.21 10.50 11.64
C PRO A 103 6.88 9.08 12.11
N TRP A 104 5.70 8.56 11.77
CA TRP A 104 5.24 7.22 12.09
C TRP A 104 5.72 6.15 11.09
N HIS A 105 6.39 6.54 10.01
CA HIS A 105 6.88 5.56 9.05
C HIS A 105 7.98 4.69 9.70
N PRO A 106 8.02 3.36 9.51
CA PRO A 106 8.99 2.48 10.20
C PRO A 106 10.46 2.85 10.01
N LEU A 107 10.83 3.33 8.82
CA LEU A 107 12.19 3.84 8.56
C LEU A 107 12.53 5.09 9.39
N VAL A 108 11.55 5.90 9.79
CA VAL A 108 11.73 7.12 10.58
C VAL A 108 11.58 6.84 12.08
N SER A 109 10.53 6.11 12.47
CA SER A 109 10.22 5.79 13.87
C SER A 109 11.09 4.67 14.45
N GLY A 110 11.62 3.78 13.60
CA GLY A 110 12.30 2.56 14.00
C GLY A 110 11.37 1.47 14.53
N ASP A 111 10.05 1.66 14.45
CA ASP A 111 9.03 0.73 14.97
C ASP A 111 7.95 0.46 13.91
N SER A 112 7.80 -0.79 13.49
CA SER A 112 6.74 -1.16 12.55
C SER A 112 5.34 -1.02 13.14
N GLN A 113 5.17 -1.06 14.47
CA GLN A 113 3.86 -0.90 15.09
C GLN A 113 3.31 0.53 15.03
N SER A 114 4.18 1.52 14.84
CA SER A 114 3.77 2.93 14.75
C SER A 114 2.75 3.20 13.64
N VAL A 115 2.81 2.47 12.51
CA VAL A 115 1.81 2.57 11.43
C VAL A 115 0.41 2.18 11.89
N HIS A 116 0.31 1.17 12.75
CA HIS A 116 -0.96 0.70 13.30
C HIS A 116 -1.45 1.60 14.43
N ASN A 117 -0.55 2.04 15.31
CA ASN A 117 -0.87 2.90 16.45
C ASN A 117 -1.44 4.25 16.00
N GLU A 118 -0.95 4.79 14.89
CA GLU A 118 -1.44 6.03 14.28
C GLU A 118 -2.67 5.82 13.37
N GLY A 119 -3.20 4.59 13.28
CA GLY A 119 -4.37 4.29 12.47
C GLY A 119 -4.14 4.35 10.95
N MET A 120 -2.87 4.31 10.53
CA MET A 120 -2.46 4.43 9.12
C MET A 120 -2.55 3.12 8.34
N SER A 121 -2.82 1.98 9.01
CA SER A 121 -3.03 0.69 8.34
C SER A 121 -4.51 0.32 8.26
N VAL A 122 -4.80 -0.70 7.46
CA VAL A 122 -6.15 -1.27 7.32
C VAL A 122 -6.55 -2.22 8.46
N ARG A 123 -5.71 -2.36 9.50
CA ARG A 123 -5.86 -3.37 10.57
C ARG A 123 -7.22 -3.27 11.25
N GLY A 124 -7.96 -4.37 11.28
CA GLY A 124 -9.28 -4.45 11.93
C GLY A 124 -10.37 -3.60 11.27
N ARG A 125 -10.16 -3.15 10.02
CA ARG A 125 -11.08 -2.26 9.30
C ARG A 125 -11.56 -2.84 7.96
N VAL A 126 -11.20 -4.09 7.66
CA VAL A 126 -11.42 -4.72 6.34
C VAL A 126 -12.16 -6.04 6.44
N LEU A 127 -12.73 -6.44 5.30
CA LEU A 127 -13.34 -7.75 5.07
C LEU A 127 -12.53 -8.49 3.99
N SER A 128 -12.48 -9.82 4.05
CA SER A 128 -11.88 -10.63 2.97
C SER A 128 -12.77 -10.58 1.73
N GLU A 129 -12.17 -10.50 0.54
CA GLU A 129 -12.87 -10.62 -0.74
C GLU A 129 -13.66 -11.92 -0.86
N GLU A 130 -13.24 -12.99 -0.19
CA GLU A 130 -13.99 -14.26 -0.15
C GLU A 130 -15.36 -14.14 0.53
N SER A 131 -15.60 -13.05 1.26
CA SER A 131 -16.84 -12.80 2.02
C SER A 131 -17.75 -11.73 1.42
N VAL A 132 -17.33 -11.10 0.31
CA VAL A 132 -18.07 -10.02 -0.36
C VAL A 132 -18.18 -10.35 -1.85
N HIS A 133 -19.39 -10.25 -2.41
CA HIS A 133 -19.57 -10.48 -3.84
C HIS A 133 -19.01 -9.31 -4.65
N GLU A 134 -18.49 -9.56 -5.85
CA GLU A 134 -17.89 -8.51 -6.70
C GLU A 134 -18.88 -7.38 -7.04
N ASP A 135 -20.15 -7.73 -7.28
CA ASP A 135 -21.24 -6.77 -7.52
C ASP A 135 -21.56 -5.89 -6.31
N ASP A 136 -21.15 -6.29 -5.10
CA ASP A 136 -21.42 -5.55 -3.86
C ASP A 136 -20.30 -4.56 -3.51
N LEU A 137 -19.18 -4.51 -4.26
CA LEU A 137 -18.02 -3.69 -3.92
C LEU A 137 -18.32 -2.19 -3.76
N GLU A 138 -19.31 -1.67 -4.48
CA GLU A 138 -19.74 -0.27 -4.38
C GLU A 138 -20.29 0.09 -3.00
N ASP A 139 -20.99 -0.83 -2.34
CA ASP A 139 -21.51 -0.64 -0.97
C ASP A 139 -20.41 -0.61 0.09
N HIS A 140 -19.19 -1.01 -0.30
CA HIS A 140 -18.02 -1.10 0.55
C HIS A 140 -17.03 0.06 0.36
N ILE A 141 -17.39 1.10 -0.40
CA ILE A 141 -16.54 2.29 -0.61
C ILE A 141 -16.25 3.00 0.72
N ILE A 142 -14.99 3.41 0.89
CA ILE A 142 -14.47 4.08 2.08
C ILE A 142 -13.69 5.35 1.74
N HIS A 143 -13.66 6.29 2.70
CA HIS A 143 -13.01 7.60 2.54
C HIS A 143 -11.92 7.89 3.58
N TRP A 144 -11.52 6.90 4.38
CA TRP A 144 -10.55 7.08 5.46
C TRP A 144 -9.11 6.70 5.09
N VAL A 145 -8.87 6.33 3.83
CA VAL A 145 -7.58 5.81 3.36
C VAL A 145 -6.51 6.91 3.23
N GLU A 146 -6.92 8.18 3.28
CA GLU A 146 -6.02 9.34 3.26
C GLU A 146 -5.44 9.70 4.63
#